data_AF-E1RAS7-F1
#
_entry.id   AF-E1RAS7-F1
#
_cell.length_a   1.000
_cell.length_b   1.000
_cell.length_c   1.000
_cell.angle_alpha   90.00
_cell.angle_beta   90.00
_cell.angle_gamma   90.00
#
_symmetry.space_group_name_H-M   'P 1'
#
loop_
_entity.id
_entity.type
_entity.pdbx_description
1 polymer ?
#
loop_
_entity_poly.entity_id
_entity_poly.type
_entity_poly.pdbx_seq_one_letter_code
_entity_poly.pdbx_strand_id
1 'polypeptide(L)'
;MYTGKHLLSLREKANISREELADSIGEPLALIERMEDEAYEPSVSILLKIASALETDISTLIYGKAFDARSVMVTSREERVKVERRRQFDYESLAPSYAGKHIEPFLVDVYPNEPDTLEYSSHEGEEFHYVMEGKLKIIVDGREHLLNVGDSIYFDSSLPHALSSVGDRAKVMVAVYNAASMRHLTRSRKMTELIEAARHLGGRSVVVVLPNDTAIEAVNRAMEERVVEDALLVGDPGTFPEAYRRYANRYEIVPVEHEAGDDADPAQTAYQRRCADRGVALIREGRGHMLMKGNINTAIFMKGVLDKQSGIGSGRRLSLVSIFELPKLNRLIFLTDPGINTALTTGDDLATSRDIILNGIDVARALGVAKPKVAILDANELPSKKLPTTMFAQELSAMEWPNATVYGPLSYDLALYEDSARHKGIEDNPVAGKADILIVPHISGGNFLYKAWAMTMSADVANIVLGATVPLIITSRSDGDMTKFLTLCASAVYSGYEEDGK
;
A
#
# COMPACT_ATOMS: atom_id res chain seq x y z
N MET A 1 7.98 11.03 -35.01
CA MET A 1 7.41 11.39 -33.69
C MET A 1 8.60 11.54 -32.73
N TYR A 2 8.71 12.57 -31.89
CA TYR A 2 9.91 12.77 -31.03
C TYR A 2 9.97 11.87 -29.78
N THR A 3 9.18 10.79 -29.76
CA THR A 3 9.07 9.86 -28.63
C THR A 3 10.43 9.27 -28.24
N GLY A 4 11.30 8.98 -29.20
CA GLY A 4 12.64 8.45 -28.94
C GLY A 4 13.53 9.42 -28.14
N LYS A 5 13.52 10.71 -28.51
CA LYS A 5 14.27 11.74 -27.77
C LYS A 5 13.74 12.00 -26.36
N HIS A 6 12.43 12.00 -26.19
CA HIS A 6 11.83 12.17 -24.88
C HIS A 6 12.06 10.95 -23.99
N LEU A 7 11.92 9.74 -24.54
CA LEU A 7 12.25 8.49 -23.87
C LEU A 7 13.69 8.48 -23.38
N LEU A 8 14.64 8.79 -24.27
CA LEU A 8 16.06 8.91 -23.92
C LEU A 8 16.26 9.91 -22.77
N SER A 9 15.69 11.12 -22.90
CA SER A 9 15.83 12.15 -21.87
C SER A 9 15.21 11.75 -20.52
N LEU A 10 14.05 11.10 -20.51
CA LEU A 10 13.36 10.67 -19.30
C LEU A 10 14.11 9.51 -18.63
N ARG A 11 14.56 8.54 -19.43
CA ARG A 11 15.35 7.41 -18.95
C ARG A 11 16.68 7.87 -18.34
N GLU A 12 17.41 8.76 -19.01
CA GLU A 12 18.66 9.33 -18.50
C GLU A 12 18.44 10.13 -17.21
N LYS A 13 17.36 10.93 -17.14
CA LYS A 13 16.98 11.64 -15.90
C LYS A 13 16.65 10.70 -14.74
N ALA A 14 16.05 9.54 -15.05
CA ALA A 14 15.75 8.52 -14.08
C ALA A 14 16.96 7.64 -13.69
N ASN A 15 18.14 7.85 -14.31
CA ASN A 15 19.33 7.01 -14.16
C ASN A 15 19.10 5.51 -14.42
N ILE A 16 18.21 5.18 -15.37
CA ILE A 16 17.89 3.79 -15.75
C ILE A 16 18.67 3.44 -17.04
N SER A 17 19.32 2.29 -17.11
CA SER A 17 19.95 1.79 -18.34
C SER A 17 18.91 1.28 -19.35
N ARG A 18 19.29 1.08 -20.61
CA ARG A 18 18.36 0.54 -21.62
C ARG A 18 17.94 -0.88 -21.26
N GLU A 19 18.88 -1.66 -20.72
CA GLU A 19 18.72 -3.02 -20.22
C GLU A 19 17.72 -3.06 -19.05
N GLU A 20 17.92 -2.22 -18.02
CA GLU A 20 17.02 -2.15 -16.87
C GLU A 20 15.60 -1.71 -17.27
N LEU A 21 15.47 -0.77 -18.21
CA LEU A 21 14.16 -0.36 -18.71
C LEU A 21 13.47 -1.52 -19.45
N ALA A 22 14.19 -2.20 -20.35
CA ALA A 22 13.69 -3.34 -21.11
C ALA A 22 13.21 -4.46 -20.18
N ASP A 23 14.02 -4.83 -19.18
CA ASP A 23 13.69 -5.83 -18.17
C ASP A 23 12.45 -5.42 -17.36
N SER A 24 12.35 -4.15 -16.96
CA SER A 24 11.23 -3.65 -16.15
C SER A 24 9.87 -3.68 -16.85
N ILE A 25 9.84 -3.61 -18.19
CA ILE A 25 8.62 -3.65 -18.98
C ILE A 25 8.39 -5.01 -19.67
N GLY A 26 9.31 -5.96 -19.48
CA GLY A 26 9.26 -7.30 -20.07
C GLY A 26 9.40 -7.31 -21.59
N GLU A 27 10.19 -6.38 -22.16
CA GLU A 27 10.41 -6.26 -23.60
C GLU A 27 11.90 -6.46 -23.95
N PRO A 28 12.26 -6.87 -25.18
CA PRO A 28 13.67 -7.03 -25.57
C PRO A 28 14.43 -5.69 -25.58
N LEU A 29 15.70 -5.69 -25.18
CA LEU A 29 16.60 -4.52 -25.27
C LEU A 29 16.57 -3.83 -26.63
N ALA A 30 16.59 -4.63 -27.71
CA ALA A 30 16.54 -4.14 -29.08
C ALA A 30 15.29 -3.30 -29.39
N LEU A 31 14.19 -3.47 -28.65
CA LEU A 31 13.00 -2.64 -28.77
C LEU A 31 13.29 -1.22 -28.25
N ILE A 32 13.86 -1.11 -27.04
CA ILE A 32 14.21 0.18 -26.42
C ILE A 32 15.22 0.94 -27.27
N GLU A 33 16.26 0.26 -27.75
CA GLU A 33 17.26 0.86 -28.65
C GLU A 33 16.62 1.44 -29.92
N ARG A 34 15.79 0.64 -30.59
CA ARG A 34 15.08 1.10 -31.79
C ARG A 34 14.09 2.22 -31.50
N MET A 35 13.49 2.26 -30.32
CA MET A 35 12.60 3.35 -29.92
C MET A 35 13.36 4.65 -29.71
N GLU A 36 14.48 4.63 -28.99
CA GLU A 36 15.32 5.81 -28.75
C GLU A 36 15.95 6.35 -30.05
N ASP A 37 16.33 5.46 -30.96
CA ASP A 37 16.87 5.78 -32.28
C ASP A 37 15.77 6.21 -33.28
N GLU A 38 14.51 6.33 -32.84
CA GLU A 38 13.32 6.63 -33.66
C GLU A 38 13.08 5.63 -34.81
N ALA A 39 13.67 4.44 -34.74
CA ALA A 39 13.58 3.34 -35.70
C ALA A 39 12.40 2.37 -35.42
N TYR A 40 11.62 2.61 -34.37
CA TYR A 40 10.42 1.86 -34.02
C TYR A 40 9.39 2.74 -33.30
N GLU A 41 8.12 2.66 -33.73
CA GLU A 41 7.01 3.38 -33.11
C GLU A 41 6.24 2.42 -32.16
N PRO A 42 6.23 2.67 -30.84
CA PRO A 42 5.67 1.74 -29.85
C PRO A 42 4.15 1.71 -29.79
N SER A 43 3.53 0.56 -29.46
CA SER A 43 2.10 0.45 -29.12
C SER A 43 1.72 1.32 -27.91
N VAL A 44 0.42 1.61 -27.72
CA VAL A 44 -0.04 2.32 -26.51
C VAL A 44 0.29 1.52 -25.25
N SER A 45 0.20 0.19 -25.31
CA SER A 45 0.56 -0.71 -24.22
C SER A 45 2.03 -0.57 -23.84
N ILE A 46 2.94 -0.54 -24.81
CA ILE A 46 4.37 -0.30 -24.56
C ILE A 46 4.59 1.10 -23.96
N LEU A 47 3.89 2.11 -24.48
CA LEU A 47 3.95 3.47 -23.92
C LEU A 47 3.44 3.54 -22.48
N LEU A 48 2.37 2.82 -22.14
CA LEU A 48 1.84 2.71 -20.77
C LEU A 48 2.83 2.03 -19.84
N LYS A 49 3.43 0.91 -20.28
CA LYS A 49 4.46 0.19 -19.51
C LYS A 49 5.67 1.10 -19.25
N ILE A 50 6.15 1.81 -20.27
CA ILE A 50 7.28 2.76 -20.14
C ILE A 50 6.90 3.95 -19.25
N ALA A 51 5.70 4.50 -19.41
CA ALA A 51 5.19 5.60 -18.58
C ALA A 51 5.17 5.19 -17.11
N SER A 52 4.70 3.98 -16.82
CA SER A 52 4.71 3.39 -15.48
C SER A 52 6.15 3.19 -14.96
N ALA A 53 7.03 2.58 -15.76
CA ALA A 53 8.42 2.30 -15.37
C ALA A 53 9.25 3.55 -15.09
N LEU A 54 9.01 4.63 -15.85
CA LEU A 54 9.68 5.92 -15.72
C LEU A 54 8.93 6.93 -14.84
N GLU A 55 7.84 6.51 -14.18
CA GLU A 55 7.00 7.35 -13.32
C GLU A 55 6.55 8.67 -14.01
N THR A 56 6.08 8.56 -15.24
CA THR A 56 5.67 9.70 -16.08
C THR A 56 4.34 9.45 -16.78
N ASP A 57 3.78 10.48 -17.43
CA ASP A 57 2.58 10.35 -18.26
C ASP A 57 2.94 10.05 -19.72
N ILE A 58 2.06 9.34 -20.45
CA ILE A 58 2.23 9.10 -21.90
C ILE A 58 2.38 10.41 -22.67
N SER A 59 1.66 11.46 -22.28
CA SER A 59 1.80 12.78 -22.88
C SER A 59 3.23 13.31 -22.79
N THR A 60 3.92 13.07 -21.68
CA THR A 60 5.32 13.49 -21.49
C THR A 60 6.24 12.70 -22.41
N LEU A 61 6.03 11.39 -22.57
CA LEU A 61 6.78 10.56 -23.52
C LEU A 61 6.59 11.01 -24.97
N ILE A 62 5.36 11.31 -25.38
CA ILE A 62 5.10 11.66 -26.79
C ILE A 62 5.48 13.12 -27.07
N TYR A 63 5.29 14.04 -26.13
CA TYR A 63 5.33 15.49 -26.39
C TYR A 63 6.34 16.30 -25.54
N GLY A 64 7.00 15.70 -24.55
CA GLY A 64 8.10 16.33 -23.81
C GLY A 64 7.68 17.42 -22.82
N LYS A 65 6.38 17.50 -22.49
CA LYS A 65 5.83 18.47 -21.53
C LYS A 65 5.07 17.76 -20.42
N ALA A 66 5.48 18.00 -19.17
CA ALA A 66 4.66 17.73 -17.98
C ALA A 66 3.62 18.85 -17.84
N PHE A 67 2.41 18.52 -17.42
CA PHE A 67 1.35 19.50 -17.18
C PHE A 67 1.05 19.57 -15.67
N ASP A 68 0.82 20.77 -15.14
CA ASP A 68 0.95 21.03 -13.69
C ASP A 68 -0.36 21.14 -12.88
N ALA A 69 -1.54 20.83 -13.44
CA ALA A 69 -2.81 21.07 -12.72
C ALA A 69 -3.73 19.84 -12.61
N ARG A 70 -3.94 19.35 -11.37
CA ARG A 70 -5.09 18.52 -10.99
C ARG A 70 -6.34 19.40 -10.79
N SER A 71 -6.95 19.87 -11.87
CA SER A 71 -8.19 20.66 -11.86
C SER A 71 -9.16 20.18 -12.95
N VAL A 72 -10.42 20.64 -12.92
CA VAL A 72 -11.38 20.39 -14.02
C VAL A 72 -10.79 20.90 -15.34
N MET A 73 -10.66 20.01 -16.33
CA MET A 73 -10.17 20.33 -17.67
C MET A 73 -11.29 20.14 -18.69
N VAL A 74 -11.44 21.13 -19.58
CA VAL A 74 -12.23 21.02 -20.80
C VAL A 74 -11.25 20.98 -21.96
N THR A 75 -11.26 19.89 -22.74
CA THR A 75 -10.43 19.75 -23.95
C THR A 75 -11.32 19.93 -25.18
N SER A 76 -11.12 21.02 -25.92
CA SER A 76 -11.78 21.21 -27.23
C SER A 76 -11.24 20.26 -28.28
N ARG A 77 -11.90 20.14 -29.44
CA ARG A 77 -11.48 19.21 -30.50
C ARG A 77 -10.09 19.55 -31.03
N GLU A 78 -9.77 20.83 -31.11
CA GLU A 78 -8.52 21.38 -31.65
C GLU A 78 -7.34 21.20 -30.68
N GLU A 79 -7.63 21.02 -29.38
CA GLU A 79 -6.63 20.80 -28.31
C GLU A 79 -6.31 19.33 -28.08
N ARG A 80 -7.11 18.40 -28.65
CA ARG A 80 -6.81 16.97 -28.60
C ARG A 80 -5.51 16.69 -29.31
N VAL A 81 -4.76 15.75 -28.77
CA VAL A 81 -3.52 15.35 -29.43
C VAL A 81 -3.74 14.05 -30.19
N LYS A 82 -3.63 14.16 -31.52
CA LYS A 82 -3.81 13.07 -32.46
C LYS A 82 -2.47 12.39 -32.77
N VAL A 83 -2.51 11.06 -32.75
CA VAL A 83 -1.43 10.19 -33.22
C VAL A 83 -1.96 9.44 -34.43
N GLU A 84 -1.43 9.76 -35.61
CA GLU A 84 -1.75 9.06 -36.86
C GLU A 84 -0.77 7.90 -37.05
N ARG A 85 -1.25 6.66 -36.88
CA ARG A 85 -0.46 5.45 -37.18
C ARG A 85 -1.11 4.78 -38.36
N ARG A 86 -0.66 5.16 -39.55
CA ARG A 86 -1.20 4.81 -40.88
C ARG A 86 -1.13 3.32 -41.26
N ARG A 87 -1.38 2.40 -40.33
CA ARG A 87 -1.39 0.95 -40.53
C ARG A 87 -2.53 0.20 -39.81
N GLN A 88 -2.86 0.49 -38.55
CA GLN A 88 -3.88 -0.28 -37.80
C GLN A 88 -4.81 0.54 -36.90
N PHE A 89 -4.30 1.59 -36.23
CA PHE A 89 -5.10 2.44 -35.34
C PHE A 89 -4.64 3.89 -35.41
N ASP A 90 -5.57 4.83 -35.60
CA ASP A 90 -5.33 6.23 -35.25
C ASP A 90 -5.97 6.52 -33.90
N TYR A 91 -5.35 7.33 -33.05
CA TYR A 91 -5.99 7.73 -31.80
C TYR A 91 -5.80 9.20 -31.45
N GLU A 92 -6.77 9.75 -30.74
CA GLU A 92 -6.76 11.09 -30.17
C GLU A 92 -6.88 10.99 -28.66
N SER A 93 -5.91 11.53 -27.91
CA SER A 93 -6.08 11.69 -26.45
C SER A 93 -7.10 12.78 -26.18
N LEU A 94 -8.10 12.47 -25.35
CA LEU A 94 -9.18 13.39 -24.99
C LEU A 94 -8.85 14.26 -23.76
N ALA A 95 -7.79 13.93 -23.01
CA ALA A 95 -7.36 14.68 -21.83
C ALA A 95 -5.84 14.92 -21.79
N PRO A 96 -5.19 15.32 -22.89
CA PRO A 96 -3.73 15.25 -23.03
C PRO A 96 -2.96 16.06 -21.98
N SER A 97 -3.55 17.14 -21.46
CA SER A 97 -2.92 18.05 -20.50
C SER A 97 -3.34 17.81 -19.03
N TYR A 98 -4.12 16.76 -18.75
CA TYR A 98 -4.43 16.39 -17.36
C TYR A 98 -3.31 15.50 -16.80
N ALA A 99 -2.81 15.82 -15.61
CA ALA A 99 -1.68 15.13 -15.00
C ALA A 99 -2.10 14.14 -13.91
N GLY A 100 -1.36 13.03 -13.79
CA GLY A 100 -1.65 11.97 -12.82
C GLY A 100 -3.00 11.30 -13.10
N LYS A 101 -3.24 10.97 -14.36
CA LYS A 101 -4.48 10.34 -14.80
C LYS A 101 -4.56 8.91 -14.30
N HIS A 102 -5.72 8.58 -13.75
CA HIS A 102 -6.11 7.21 -13.49
C HIS A 102 -6.70 6.53 -14.72
N ILE A 103 -7.40 7.32 -15.53
CA ILE A 103 -8.05 6.88 -16.76
C ILE A 103 -7.45 7.70 -17.89
N GLU A 104 -6.97 7.01 -18.92
CA GLU A 104 -6.57 7.60 -20.19
C GLU A 104 -7.72 7.45 -21.19
N PRO A 105 -8.49 8.53 -21.46
CA PRO A 105 -9.54 8.51 -22.45
C PRO A 105 -9.01 8.81 -23.85
N PHE A 106 -9.31 7.92 -24.79
CA PHE A 106 -8.96 8.02 -26.20
C PHE A 106 -10.20 7.97 -27.09
N LEU A 107 -10.10 8.64 -28.23
CA LEU A 107 -10.92 8.31 -29.39
C LEU A 107 -10.05 7.55 -30.38
N VAL A 108 -10.43 6.33 -30.74
CA VAL A 108 -9.63 5.43 -31.57
C VAL A 108 -10.38 5.12 -32.86
N ASP A 109 -9.72 5.35 -33.98
CA ASP A 109 -10.13 4.86 -35.29
C ASP A 109 -9.42 3.54 -35.57
N VAL A 110 -10.19 2.46 -35.60
CA VAL A 110 -9.72 1.09 -35.83
C VAL A 110 -9.96 0.71 -37.28
N TYR A 111 -8.95 0.13 -37.92
CA TYR A 111 -8.97 -0.30 -39.32
C TYR A 111 -8.98 -1.85 -39.43
N PRO A 112 -9.28 -2.42 -40.61
CA PRO A 112 -9.28 -3.87 -40.76
C PRO A 112 -7.84 -4.40 -40.77
N ASN A 113 -7.61 -5.50 -40.07
CA ASN A 113 -6.31 -6.19 -40.13
C ASN A 113 -6.19 -7.02 -41.42
N GLU A 114 -4.98 -7.08 -41.97
CA GLU A 114 -4.66 -8.06 -43.01
C GLU A 114 -4.67 -9.47 -42.39
N PRO A 115 -4.91 -10.53 -43.20
CA PRO A 115 -4.77 -11.90 -42.74
C PRO A 115 -3.38 -12.11 -42.10
N ASP A 116 -3.35 -12.69 -40.90
CA ASP A 116 -2.14 -12.98 -40.10
C ASP A 116 -1.38 -11.78 -39.51
N THR A 117 -1.96 -10.57 -39.47
CA THR A 117 -1.31 -9.38 -38.87
C THR A 117 -1.96 -8.89 -37.56
N LEU A 118 -2.65 -9.77 -36.82
CA LEU A 118 -3.28 -9.40 -35.55
C LEU A 118 -2.23 -9.07 -34.48
N GLU A 119 -2.16 -7.80 -34.08
CA GLU A 119 -1.33 -7.36 -32.96
C GLU A 119 -2.10 -7.49 -31.64
N TYR A 120 -1.60 -8.35 -30.75
CA TYR A 120 -2.13 -8.49 -29.40
C TYR A 120 -1.42 -7.52 -28.46
N SER A 121 -2.22 -6.91 -27.59
CA SER A 121 -1.81 -6.01 -26.53
C SER A 121 -2.15 -6.62 -25.18
N SER A 122 -1.35 -6.29 -24.17
CA SER A 122 -1.67 -6.53 -22.77
C SER A 122 -0.96 -5.48 -21.91
N HIS A 123 -1.66 -4.98 -20.91
CA HIS A 123 -1.11 -4.07 -19.91
C HIS A 123 -1.95 -4.11 -18.63
N GLU A 124 -1.37 -3.75 -17.50
CA GLU A 124 -2.10 -3.75 -16.24
C GLU A 124 -3.21 -2.69 -16.22
N GLY A 125 -4.35 -3.03 -15.61
CA GLY A 125 -5.50 -2.14 -15.49
C GLY A 125 -6.79 -2.71 -16.07
N GLU A 126 -7.72 -1.81 -16.38
CA GLU A 126 -9.03 -2.16 -16.91
C GLU A 126 -9.33 -1.30 -18.14
N GLU A 127 -10.02 -1.87 -19.11
CA GLU A 127 -10.37 -1.18 -20.34
C GLU A 127 -11.87 -1.18 -20.57
N PHE A 128 -12.37 -0.01 -20.97
CA PHE A 128 -13.74 0.18 -21.42
C PHE A 128 -13.76 0.72 -22.83
N HIS A 129 -14.50 0.07 -23.72
CA HIS A 129 -14.64 0.44 -25.12
C HIS A 129 -16.11 0.68 -25.45
N TYR A 130 -16.42 1.78 -26.12
CA TYR A 130 -17.75 2.14 -26.59
C TYR A 130 -17.75 2.44 -28.08
N VAL A 131 -18.52 1.68 -28.87
CA VAL A 131 -18.53 1.81 -30.34
C VAL A 131 -19.39 2.98 -30.76
N MET A 132 -18.76 4.00 -31.33
CA MET A 132 -19.42 5.21 -31.82
C MET A 132 -19.84 5.09 -33.29
N GLU A 133 -19.03 4.43 -34.12
CA GLU A 133 -19.29 4.25 -35.56
C GLU A 133 -18.73 2.91 -36.06
N GLY A 134 -19.36 2.33 -37.08
CA GLY A 134 -18.91 1.08 -37.70
C GLY A 134 -19.18 -0.16 -36.84
N LYS A 135 -18.38 -1.20 -37.02
CA LYS A 135 -18.50 -2.46 -36.28
C LYS A 135 -17.11 -2.91 -35.83
N LEU A 136 -16.97 -3.15 -34.53
CA LEU A 136 -15.70 -3.56 -33.93
C LEU A 136 -15.69 -5.08 -33.71
N LYS A 137 -14.58 -5.71 -34.09
CA LYS A 137 -14.20 -7.04 -33.63
C LYS A 137 -13.11 -6.86 -32.58
N ILE A 138 -13.34 -7.40 -31.39
CA ILE A 138 -12.34 -7.46 -30.32
C ILE A 138 -12.16 -8.91 -29.90
N ILE A 139 -10.91 -9.33 -29.75
CA ILE A 139 -10.55 -10.63 -29.20
C ILE A 139 -9.98 -10.36 -27.81
N VAL A 140 -10.49 -11.02 -26.77
CA VAL A 140 -9.96 -10.95 -25.39
C VAL A 140 -9.81 -12.37 -24.87
N ASP A 141 -8.61 -12.73 -24.41
CA ASP A 141 -8.30 -14.08 -23.91
C ASP A 141 -8.74 -15.20 -24.90
N GLY A 142 -8.44 -14.98 -26.18
CA GLY A 142 -8.79 -15.89 -27.27
C GLY A 142 -10.27 -15.96 -27.65
N ARG A 143 -11.15 -15.20 -26.97
CA ARG A 143 -12.59 -15.15 -27.28
C ARG A 143 -12.91 -13.96 -28.15
N GLU A 144 -13.63 -14.22 -29.23
CA GLU A 144 -14.05 -13.19 -30.18
C GLU A 144 -15.39 -12.57 -29.78
N HIS A 145 -15.44 -11.24 -29.80
CA HIS A 145 -16.62 -10.43 -29.53
C HIS A 145 -16.83 -9.45 -30.70
N LEU A 146 -18.07 -9.39 -31.20
CA LEU A 146 -18.48 -8.46 -32.25
C LEU A 146 -19.42 -7.41 -31.66
N LEU A 147 -19.05 -6.14 -31.79
CA LEU A 147 -19.75 -5.00 -31.20
C LEU A 147 -20.24 -4.06 -32.31
N ASN A 148 -21.52 -3.72 -32.28
CA ASN A 148 -22.14 -2.76 -33.19
C ASN A 148 -22.17 -1.36 -32.53
N VAL A 149 -22.58 -0.35 -33.30
CA VAL A 149 -22.76 1.01 -32.78
C VAL A 149 -23.70 1.00 -31.56
N GLY A 150 -23.25 1.63 -30.47
CA GLY A 150 -23.96 1.68 -29.19
C GLY A 150 -23.61 0.55 -28.22
N ASP A 151 -22.96 -0.52 -28.69
CA ASP A 151 -22.45 -1.59 -27.83
C ASP A 151 -21.16 -1.14 -27.12
N SER A 152 -20.89 -1.76 -25.97
CA SER A 152 -19.67 -1.57 -25.19
C SER A 152 -19.11 -2.88 -24.67
N ILE A 153 -17.81 -2.91 -24.39
CA ILE A 153 -17.15 -4.00 -23.67
C ILE A 153 -16.29 -3.43 -22.55
N TYR A 154 -16.22 -4.16 -21.44
CA TYR A 154 -15.36 -3.89 -20.29
C TYR A 154 -14.57 -5.15 -19.99
N PHE A 155 -13.27 -5.05 -19.80
CA PHE A 155 -12.42 -6.21 -19.52
C PHE A 155 -11.15 -5.83 -18.75
N ASP A 156 -10.54 -6.84 -18.11
CA ASP A 156 -9.21 -6.75 -17.51
C ASP A 156 -8.15 -6.68 -18.63
N SER A 157 -7.42 -5.57 -18.69
CA SER A 157 -6.45 -5.30 -19.76
C SER A 157 -5.20 -6.18 -19.70
N SER A 158 -4.98 -6.91 -18.60
CA SER A 158 -3.89 -7.87 -18.48
C SER A 158 -4.11 -9.09 -19.38
N LEU A 159 -5.37 -9.37 -19.73
CA LEU A 159 -5.71 -10.40 -20.70
C LEU A 159 -5.25 -9.98 -22.10
N PRO A 160 -4.58 -10.87 -22.87
CA PRO A 160 -4.20 -10.58 -24.24
C PRO A 160 -5.42 -10.19 -25.08
N HIS A 161 -5.37 -9.02 -25.71
CA HIS A 161 -6.47 -8.49 -26.48
C HIS A 161 -6.03 -7.86 -27.81
N ALA A 162 -6.89 -7.94 -28.82
CA ALA A 162 -6.62 -7.39 -30.15
C ALA A 162 -7.89 -6.79 -30.76
N LEU A 163 -7.73 -5.71 -31.51
CA LEU A 163 -8.83 -4.97 -32.14
C LEU A 163 -8.72 -5.03 -33.68
N SER A 164 -9.88 -5.07 -34.35
CA SER A 164 -10.01 -4.93 -35.80
C SER A 164 -11.40 -4.39 -36.16
N SER A 165 -11.52 -3.62 -37.22
CA SER A 165 -12.85 -3.27 -37.74
C SER A 165 -13.41 -4.41 -38.59
N VAL A 166 -14.75 -4.54 -38.59
CA VAL A 166 -15.49 -5.34 -39.58
C VAL A 166 -16.00 -4.36 -40.63
N GLY A 167 -15.22 -4.19 -41.70
CA GLY A 167 -15.40 -3.16 -42.72
C GLY A 167 -14.23 -2.15 -42.73
N ASP A 168 -14.41 -1.02 -43.41
CA ASP A 168 -13.31 -0.08 -43.70
C ASP A 168 -12.77 0.63 -42.45
N ARG A 169 -13.61 0.93 -41.46
CA ARG A 169 -13.25 1.62 -40.22
C ARG A 169 -14.29 1.44 -39.12
N ALA A 170 -13.87 1.38 -37.87
CA ALA A 170 -14.71 1.57 -36.69
C ALA A 170 -14.18 2.74 -35.84
N LYS A 171 -15.07 3.55 -35.25
CA LYS A 171 -14.70 4.60 -34.28
C LYS A 171 -15.12 4.16 -32.89
N VAL A 172 -14.19 4.18 -31.95
CA VAL A 172 -14.39 3.67 -30.59
C VAL A 172 -13.90 4.70 -29.59
N MET A 173 -14.69 4.99 -28.57
CA MET A 173 -14.20 5.68 -27.38
C MET A 173 -13.62 4.62 -26.45
N VAL A 174 -12.36 4.79 -26.07
CA VAL A 174 -11.63 3.85 -25.21
C VAL A 174 -11.24 4.59 -23.93
N ALA A 175 -11.50 3.99 -22.78
CA ALA A 175 -11.02 4.45 -21.50
C ALA A 175 -10.12 3.36 -20.92
N VAL A 176 -8.83 3.66 -20.80
CA VAL A 176 -7.85 2.76 -20.18
C VAL A 176 -7.63 3.22 -18.74
N TYR A 177 -8.16 2.49 -17.77
CA TYR A 177 -7.81 2.69 -16.38
C TYR A 177 -6.44 2.05 -16.13
N ASN A 178 -5.43 2.87 -15.88
CA ASN A 178 -4.13 2.38 -15.48
C ASN A 178 -4.17 2.19 -13.96
N ALA A 179 -3.97 0.95 -13.49
CA ALA A 179 -3.91 0.64 -12.06
C ALA A 179 -2.65 1.22 -11.37
N ALA A 180 -1.96 2.16 -12.01
CA ALA A 180 -0.72 2.77 -11.58
C ALA A 180 -0.90 3.57 -10.26
N SER A 181 -0.59 2.85 -9.19
CA SER A 181 -0.21 3.27 -7.86
C SER A 181 -1.30 3.52 -6.81
N MET A 182 -1.19 2.77 -5.70
CA MET A 182 -1.91 2.95 -4.44
C MET A 182 -1.77 4.37 -3.88
N ARG A 183 -0.71 5.11 -4.25
CA ARG A 183 -0.53 6.54 -3.95
C ARG A 183 -1.73 7.38 -4.38
N HIS A 184 -2.41 6.99 -5.45
CA HIS A 184 -3.54 7.73 -5.97
C HIS A 184 -4.90 7.19 -5.48
N LEU A 185 -4.92 5.99 -4.87
CA LEU A 185 -6.11 5.43 -4.23
C LEU A 185 -6.31 5.95 -2.81
N THR A 186 -5.23 6.29 -2.10
CA THR A 186 -5.33 6.99 -0.82
C THR A 186 -5.80 8.43 -1.04
N ARG A 187 -6.80 8.87 -0.26
CA ARG A 187 -7.28 10.26 -0.27
C ARG A 187 -6.46 11.17 0.65
N SER A 188 -5.50 10.58 1.34
CA SER A 188 -4.83 11.08 2.54
C SER A 188 -3.40 11.49 2.20
N ARG A 189 -3.06 12.76 2.37
CA ARG A 189 -1.76 13.33 1.94
C ARG A 189 -0.59 12.73 2.72
N LYS A 190 -0.75 12.57 4.04
CA LYS A 190 0.27 11.97 4.91
C LYS A 190 0.41 10.47 4.69
N MET A 191 -0.68 9.79 4.31
CA MET A 191 -0.58 8.40 3.87
C MET A 191 0.15 8.27 2.53
N THR A 192 -0.02 9.22 1.59
CA THR A 192 0.83 9.26 0.38
C THR A 192 2.30 9.46 0.73
N GLU A 193 2.63 10.39 1.63
CA GLU A 193 4.00 10.60 2.11
C GLU A 193 4.60 9.33 2.75
N LEU A 194 3.79 8.56 3.50
CA LEU A 194 4.20 7.27 4.06
C LEU A 194 4.55 6.25 2.96
N ILE A 195 3.71 6.14 1.93
CA ILE A 195 3.97 5.24 0.79
C ILE A 195 5.26 5.66 0.09
N GLU A 196 5.46 6.96 -0.15
CA GLU A 196 6.70 7.48 -0.74
C GLU A 196 7.93 7.16 0.11
N ALA A 197 7.86 7.35 1.43
CA ALA A 197 8.96 7.01 2.33
C ALA A 197 9.30 5.52 2.27
N ALA A 198 8.28 4.65 2.28
CA ALA A 198 8.46 3.20 2.20
C ALA A 198 9.12 2.78 0.87
N ARG A 199 8.74 3.42 -0.24
CA ARG A 199 9.33 3.19 -1.56
C ARG A 199 10.79 3.63 -1.66
N HIS A 200 11.12 4.79 -1.12
CA HIS A 200 12.49 5.30 -1.13
C HIS A 200 13.43 4.46 -0.26
N LEU A 201 12.93 3.91 0.85
CA LEU A 201 13.70 3.01 1.68
C LEU A 201 14.11 1.76 0.89
N GLY A 202 13.17 1.18 0.12
CA GLY A 202 13.39 -0.01 -0.70
C GLY A 202 13.93 -1.22 0.07
N GLY A 203 14.16 -2.34 -0.63
CA GLY A 203 15.01 -3.41 -0.10
C GLY A 203 14.49 -4.17 1.14
N ARG A 204 13.22 -4.03 1.52
CA ARG A 204 12.65 -4.72 2.68
C ARG A 204 12.02 -6.05 2.31
N SER A 205 12.33 -7.05 3.11
CA SER A 205 11.82 -8.41 2.97
C SER A 205 10.77 -8.72 4.03
N VAL A 206 9.77 -9.52 3.65
CA VAL A 206 8.69 -9.96 4.54
C VAL A 206 8.62 -11.48 4.63
N VAL A 207 8.55 -12.02 5.84
CA VAL A 207 8.29 -13.44 6.08
C VAL A 207 6.79 -13.62 6.29
N VAL A 208 6.10 -14.37 5.44
CA VAL A 208 4.67 -14.66 5.54
C VAL A 208 4.47 -16.08 6.05
N VAL A 209 3.87 -16.22 7.24
CA VAL A 209 3.57 -17.53 7.84
C VAL A 209 2.19 -18.00 7.42
N LEU A 210 2.12 -19.16 6.77
CA LEU A 210 0.92 -19.78 6.22
C LEU A 210 0.14 -18.81 5.33
N PRO A 211 0.66 -18.41 4.16
CA PRO A 211 0.06 -17.37 3.32
C PRO A 211 -1.41 -17.63 2.98
N ASN A 212 -2.19 -16.55 2.85
CA ASN A 212 -3.57 -16.57 2.37
C ASN A 212 -3.75 -15.52 1.26
N ASP A 213 -4.85 -15.59 0.52
CA ASP A 213 -5.08 -14.76 -0.68
C ASP A 213 -4.86 -13.27 -0.36
N THR A 214 -5.51 -12.78 0.69
CA THR A 214 -5.45 -11.36 1.06
C THR A 214 -4.07 -10.90 1.52
N ALA A 215 -3.26 -11.79 2.10
CA ALA A 215 -1.90 -11.49 2.51
C ALA A 215 -0.98 -11.43 1.29
N ILE A 216 -1.10 -12.40 0.38
CA ILE A 216 -0.31 -12.45 -0.85
C ILE A 216 -0.66 -11.30 -1.78
N GLU A 217 -1.92 -10.94 -1.95
CA GLU A 217 -2.32 -9.77 -2.73
C GLU A 217 -1.72 -8.48 -2.17
N ALA A 218 -1.70 -8.31 -0.85
CA ALA A 218 -1.09 -7.14 -0.21
C ALA A 218 0.44 -7.11 -0.42
N VAL A 219 1.12 -8.26 -0.32
CA VAL A 219 2.57 -8.36 -0.57
C VAL A 219 2.89 -8.12 -2.05
N ASN A 220 2.12 -8.69 -2.98
CA ASN A 220 2.24 -8.43 -4.42
C ASN A 220 2.11 -6.93 -4.72
N ARG A 221 1.10 -6.26 -4.14
CA ARG A 221 0.91 -4.82 -4.28
C ARG A 221 2.11 -4.03 -3.72
N ALA A 222 2.66 -4.48 -2.60
CA ALA A 222 3.86 -3.88 -2.01
C ALA A 222 5.12 -4.10 -2.88
N MET A 223 5.21 -5.24 -3.57
CA MET A 223 6.28 -5.52 -4.55
C MET A 223 6.15 -4.66 -5.81
N GLU A 224 4.94 -4.50 -6.35
CA GLU A 224 4.62 -3.61 -7.48
C GLU A 224 5.06 -2.18 -7.19
N GLU A 225 4.79 -1.73 -5.96
CA GLU A 225 5.12 -0.39 -5.51
C GLU A 225 6.59 -0.23 -5.12
N ARG A 226 7.41 -1.29 -5.15
CA ARG A 226 8.82 -1.28 -4.68
C ARG A 226 8.96 -0.97 -3.19
N VAL A 227 7.93 -1.28 -2.39
CA VAL A 227 7.98 -1.22 -0.92
C VAL A 227 8.59 -2.50 -0.35
N VAL A 228 8.25 -3.65 -0.95
CA VAL A 228 8.79 -4.97 -0.61
C VAL A 228 9.68 -5.46 -1.75
N GLU A 229 10.88 -5.89 -1.42
CA GLU A 229 11.85 -6.41 -2.40
C GLU A 229 11.65 -7.91 -2.66
N ASP A 230 11.52 -8.68 -1.58
CA ASP A 230 11.32 -10.12 -1.65
C ASP A 230 10.47 -10.59 -0.46
N ALA A 231 9.97 -11.82 -0.55
CA ALA A 231 9.19 -12.42 0.52
C ALA A 231 9.47 -13.92 0.68
N LEU A 232 9.46 -14.38 1.93
CA LEU A 232 9.62 -15.80 2.27
C LEU A 232 8.28 -16.36 2.71
N LEU A 233 7.81 -17.42 2.03
CA LEU A 233 6.53 -18.06 2.30
C LEU A 233 6.75 -19.34 3.11
N VAL A 234 6.25 -19.37 4.34
CA VAL A 234 6.44 -20.49 5.27
C VAL A 234 5.19 -21.35 5.34
N GLY A 235 5.31 -22.65 5.03
CA GLY A 235 4.22 -23.63 5.11
C GLY A 235 4.24 -24.63 3.96
N ASP A 236 3.16 -25.37 3.78
CA ASP A 236 2.97 -26.33 2.69
C ASP A 236 2.71 -25.57 1.36
N PRO A 237 3.63 -25.65 0.39
CA PRO A 237 3.49 -24.97 -0.90
C PRO A 237 2.23 -25.38 -1.68
N GLY A 238 1.68 -26.57 -1.42
CA GLY A 238 0.43 -27.04 -2.02
C GLY A 238 -0.80 -26.26 -1.57
N THR A 239 -0.70 -25.50 -0.47
CA THR A 239 -1.79 -24.69 0.10
C THR A 239 -1.69 -23.20 -0.23
N PHE A 240 -0.61 -22.78 -0.88
CA PHE A 240 -0.35 -21.35 -1.12
C PHE A 240 -1.27 -20.78 -2.22
N PRO A 241 -1.75 -19.53 -2.07
CA PRO A 241 -2.53 -18.83 -3.08
C PRO A 241 -1.87 -18.79 -4.46
N GLU A 242 -2.62 -18.96 -5.55
CA GLU A 242 -2.02 -18.87 -6.89
C GLU A 242 -1.39 -17.50 -7.19
N ALA A 243 -1.90 -16.44 -6.56
CA ALA A 243 -1.47 -15.07 -6.76
C ALA A 243 0.04 -14.83 -6.51
N TYR A 244 0.74 -15.64 -5.69
CA TYR A 244 2.19 -15.44 -5.49
C TYR A 244 2.98 -15.71 -6.77
N ARG A 245 2.43 -16.50 -7.71
CA ARG A 245 3.10 -16.84 -8.98
C ARG A 245 3.36 -15.62 -9.86
N ARG A 246 2.59 -14.54 -9.70
CA ARG A 246 2.78 -13.28 -10.44
C ARG A 246 4.19 -12.70 -10.27
N TYR A 247 4.80 -12.91 -9.10
CA TYR A 247 6.16 -12.48 -8.78
C TYR A 247 7.00 -13.67 -8.28
N ALA A 248 6.86 -14.85 -8.91
CA ALA A 248 7.49 -16.08 -8.45
C ALA A 248 9.01 -15.97 -8.21
N ASN A 249 9.70 -15.14 -8.99
CA ASN A 249 11.15 -14.87 -8.84
C ASN A 249 11.52 -14.04 -7.60
N ARG A 250 10.54 -13.43 -6.92
CA ARG A 250 10.70 -12.63 -5.70
C ARG A 250 10.16 -13.33 -4.45
N TYR A 251 9.64 -14.54 -4.61
CA TYR A 251 9.17 -15.37 -3.51
C TYR A 251 10.12 -16.55 -3.28
N GLU A 252 10.63 -16.67 -2.07
CA GLU A 252 11.28 -17.90 -1.61
C GLU A 252 10.29 -18.77 -0.86
N ILE A 253 10.17 -20.03 -1.29
CA ILE A 253 9.32 -21.01 -0.63
C ILE A 253 10.13 -21.72 0.46
N VAL A 254 9.64 -21.65 1.70
CA VAL A 254 10.21 -22.33 2.86
C VAL A 254 9.23 -23.43 3.30
N PRO A 255 9.34 -24.65 2.75
CA PRO A 255 8.40 -25.71 3.01
C PRO A 255 8.46 -26.16 4.46
N VAL A 256 7.29 -26.44 5.05
CA VAL A 256 7.15 -27.11 6.34
C VAL A 256 6.27 -28.33 6.12
N GLU A 257 6.79 -29.52 6.38
CA GLU A 257 6.07 -30.77 6.14
C GLU A 257 5.00 -31.02 7.21
N HIS A 258 3.92 -31.68 6.78
CA HIS A 258 2.95 -32.28 7.68
C HIS A 258 3.54 -33.54 8.31
N GLU A 259 3.41 -33.67 9.62
CA GLU A 259 3.82 -34.83 10.41
C GLU A 259 2.62 -35.74 10.70
N ALA A 260 2.91 -37.01 11.03
CA ALA A 260 1.87 -37.97 11.36
C ALA A 260 1.01 -37.50 12.53
N GLY A 261 -0.30 -37.30 12.28
CA GLY A 261 -1.27 -36.86 13.28
C GLY A 261 -1.69 -35.40 13.18
N ASP A 262 -1.06 -34.58 12.33
CA ASP A 262 -1.52 -33.20 12.10
C ASP A 262 -2.93 -33.17 11.50
N ASP A 263 -3.23 -34.07 10.56
CA ASP A 263 -4.55 -34.17 9.92
C ASP A 263 -5.64 -34.68 10.88
N ALA A 264 -5.26 -35.26 12.02
CA ALA A 264 -6.20 -35.70 13.05
C ALA A 264 -6.69 -34.54 13.94
N ASP A 265 -5.96 -33.42 13.99
CA ASP A 265 -6.42 -32.16 14.59
C ASP A 265 -7.05 -31.27 13.50
N PRO A 266 -8.37 -31.06 13.48
CA PRO A 266 -9.01 -30.17 12.50
C PRO A 266 -8.48 -28.73 12.55
N ALA A 267 -7.93 -28.29 13.69
CA ALA A 267 -7.31 -26.99 13.83
C ALA A 267 -5.84 -26.97 13.41
N GLN A 268 -5.23 -28.14 13.12
CA GLN A 268 -3.83 -28.32 12.73
C GLN A 268 -2.85 -27.55 13.64
N THR A 269 -3.09 -27.58 14.95
CA THR A 269 -2.42 -26.73 15.94
C THR A 269 -0.91 -26.95 15.96
N ALA A 270 -0.47 -28.21 15.88
CA ALA A 270 0.94 -28.59 15.91
C ALA A 270 1.66 -28.12 14.63
N TYR A 271 1.10 -28.42 13.46
CA TYR A 271 1.60 -27.91 12.18
C TYR A 271 1.67 -26.37 12.14
N GLN A 272 0.62 -25.67 12.55
CA GLN A 272 0.62 -24.20 12.65
C GLN A 272 1.73 -23.70 13.57
N ARG A 273 1.98 -24.39 14.68
CA ARG A 273 3.07 -24.04 15.60
C ARG A 273 4.44 -24.20 14.95
N ARG A 274 4.70 -25.32 14.26
CA ARG A 274 5.96 -25.52 13.51
C ARG A 274 6.18 -24.45 12.44
N CYS A 275 5.12 -24.05 11.74
CA CYS A 275 5.18 -22.95 10.77
C CYS A 275 5.52 -21.60 11.43
N ALA A 276 4.89 -21.28 12.57
CA ALA A 276 5.21 -20.07 13.34
C ALA A 276 6.66 -20.07 13.81
N ASP A 277 7.13 -21.17 14.39
CA ASP A 277 8.51 -21.30 14.88
C ASP A 277 9.52 -21.18 13.71
N ARG A 278 9.20 -21.73 12.53
CA ARG A 278 10.05 -21.58 11.34
C ARG A 278 10.09 -20.14 10.84
N GLY A 279 8.96 -19.44 10.79
CA GLY A 279 8.91 -18.02 10.42
C GLY A 279 9.73 -17.15 11.38
N VAL A 280 9.61 -17.40 12.68
CA VAL A 280 10.41 -16.75 13.72
C VAL A 280 11.91 -17.07 13.56
N ALA A 281 12.27 -18.30 13.24
CA ALA A 281 13.66 -18.68 12.98
C ALA A 281 14.27 -17.89 11.81
N LEU A 282 13.54 -17.70 10.70
CA LEU A 282 14.00 -16.90 9.56
C LEU A 282 14.29 -15.44 9.93
N ILE A 283 13.46 -14.84 10.81
CA ILE A 283 13.72 -13.50 11.34
C ILE A 283 15.01 -13.48 12.17
N ARG A 284 15.22 -14.47 13.03
CA ARG A 284 16.45 -14.59 13.85
C ARG A 284 17.70 -14.82 13.01
N GLU A 285 17.55 -15.50 11.87
CA GLU A 285 18.60 -15.69 10.86
C GLU A 285 18.89 -14.41 10.05
N GLY A 286 18.15 -13.31 10.28
CA GLY A 286 18.31 -12.04 9.55
C GLY A 286 17.75 -12.07 8.13
N ARG A 287 16.91 -13.05 7.80
CA ARG A 287 16.36 -13.24 6.44
C ARG A 287 15.09 -12.45 6.17
N GLY A 288 14.54 -11.79 7.17
CA GLY A 288 13.29 -11.03 7.08
C GLY A 288 13.32 -9.77 7.92
N HIS A 289 12.81 -8.67 7.37
CA HIS A 289 12.69 -7.39 8.07
C HIS A 289 11.32 -7.22 8.75
N MET A 290 10.33 -8.01 8.35
CA MET A 290 8.96 -7.96 8.85
C MET A 290 8.40 -9.38 8.95
N LEU A 291 7.54 -9.65 9.93
CA LEU A 291 6.86 -10.94 10.07
C LEU A 291 5.35 -10.78 9.92
N MET A 292 4.78 -11.39 8.88
CA MET A 292 3.37 -11.29 8.52
C MET A 292 2.62 -12.59 8.80
N LYS A 293 1.47 -12.43 9.44
CA LYS A 293 0.53 -13.51 9.71
C LYS A 293 -0.38 -13.76 8.49
N GLY A 294 -0.42 -15.00 8.00
CA GLY A 294 -1.43 -15.47 7.04
C GLY A 294 -2.57 -16.25 7.71
N ASN A 295 -2.96 -17.40 7.15
CA ASN A 295 -3.97 -18.33 7.63
C ASN A 295 -3.51 -19.17 8.85
N ILE A 296 -3.06 -18.49 9.90
CA ILE A 296 -2.68 -19.09 11.18
C ILE A 296 -3.55 -18.54 12.32
N ASN A 297 -3.81 -19.32 13.36
CA ASN A 297 -4.45 -18.81 14.57
C ASN A 297 -3.52 -17.80 15.26
N THR A 298 -4.05 -16.61 15.58
CA THR A 298 -3.26 -15.54 16.19
C THR A 298 -2.61 -15.97 17.51
N ALA A 299 -3.29 -16.75 18.36
CA ALA A 299 -2.70 -17.22 19.60
C ALA A 299 -1.52 -18.20 19.38
N ILE A 300 -1.56 -19.01 18.31
CA ILE A 300 -0.46 -19.91 17.96
C ILE A 300 0.72 -19.11 17.39
N PHE A 301 0.44 -18.17 16.48
CA PHE A 301 1.44 -17.25 15.93
C PHE A 301 2.16 -16.48 17.05
N MET A 302 1.40 -15.89 17.98
CA MET A 302 1.97 -15.14 19.11
C MET A 302 2.76 -16.02 20.07
N LYS A 303 2.37 -17.29 20.28
CA LYS A 303 3.14 -18.24 21.10
C LYS A 303 4.53 -18.52 20.52
N GLY A 304 4.66 -18.59 19.19
CA GLY A 304 5.97 -18.72 18.53
C GLY A 304 6.80 -17.45 18.70
N VAL A 305 6.21 -16.29 18.42
CA VAL A 305 6.87 -14.97 18.56
C VAL A 305 7.39 -14.72 19.98
N LEU A 306 6.59 -15.07 21.00
CA LEU A 306 6.86 -14.81 22.42
C LEU A 306 7.56 -15.97 23.14
N ASP A 307 8.05 -16.97 22.41
CA ASP A 307 8.78 -18.06 23.03
C ASP A 307 10.05 -17.54 23.75
N LYS A 308 10.28 -17.97 24.98
CA LYS A 308 11.39 -17.46 25.81
C LYS A 308 12.77 -17.88 25.31
N GLN A 309 12.85 -18.98 24.56
CA GLN A 309 14.13 -19.54 24.09
C GLN A 309 14.34 -19.28 22.60
N SER A 310 13.30 -19.53 21.78
CA SER A 310 13.39 -19.46 20.33
C SER A 310 12.65 -18.26 19.72
N GLY A 311 11.97 -17.45 20.53
CA GLY A 311 11.16 -16.32 20.07
C GLY A 311 11.98 -15.11 19.62
N ILE A 312 11.23 -14.05 19.28
CA ILE A 312 11.74 -12.74 18.83
C ILE A 312 11.14 -11.59 19.66
N GLY A 313 10.65 -11.87 20.87
CA GLY A 313 10.21 -10.82 21.79
C GLY A 313 11.36 -9.88 22.14
N SER A 314 11.11 -8.58 22.07
CA SER A 314 12.10 -7.53 22.41
C SER A 314 12.35 -7.40 23.94
N GLY A 315 11.53 -8.07 24.75
CA GLY A 315 11.44 -7.86 26.19
C GLY A 315 10.40 -6.80 26.58
N ARG A 316 10.00 -5.91 25.67
CA ARG A 316 8.89 -4.98 25.88
C ARG A 316 7.54 -5.68 25.71
N ARG A 317 6.51 -5.16 26.38
CA ARG A 317 5.12 -5.56 26.12
C ARG A 317 4.76 -5.34 24.64
N LEU A 318 4.11 -6.34 24.03
CA LEU A 318 3.55 -6.17 22.69
C LEU A 318 2.37 -5.22 22.68
N SER A 319 2.27 -4.37 21.66
CA SER A 319 1.12 -3.48 21.46
C SER A 319 0.83 -3.20 20.01
N LEU A 320 -0.44 -2.98 19.70
CA LEU A 320 -0.88 -2.47 18.40
C LEU A 320 -0.82 -0.94 18.41
N VAL A 321 -0.21 -0.40 17.36
CA VAL A 321 -0.24 1.03 17.02
C VAL A 321 -0.99 1.18 15.71
N SER A 322 -2.16 1.81 15.77
CA SER A 322 -2.96 2.14 14.58
C SER A 322 -2.67 3.58 14.17
N ILE A 323 -2.29 3.79 12.91
CA ILE A 323 -1.82 5.05 12.37
C ILE A 323 -2.90 5.58 11.44
N PHE A 324 -3.48 6.72 11.75
CA PHE A 324 -4.58 7.32 11.01
C PHE A 324 -4.20 8.67 10.43
N GLU A 325 -4.78 9.01 9.28
CA GLU A 325 -4.93 10.42 8.87
C GLU A 325 -6.39 10.81 9.04
N LEU A 326 -6.66 11.64 10.06
CA LEU A 326 -8.02 12.09 10.36
C LEU A 326 -8.33 13.41 9.64
N PRO A 327 -9.57 13.59 9.12
CA PRO A 327 -9.99 14.84 8.52
C PRO A 327 -9.76 16.03 9.47
N LYS A 328 -9.30 17.16 8.91
CA LYS A 328 -9.06 18.45 9.60
C LYS A 328 -7.87 18.52 10.55
N LEU A 329 -7.20 17.42 10.89
CA LEU A 329 -6.01 17.46 11.75
C LEU A 329 -4.70 17.69 10.98
N ASN A 330 -4.68 17.41 9.66
CA ASN A 330 -3.53 17.64 8.76
C ASN A 330 -2.20 17.01 9.25
N ARG A 331 -2.27 15.99 10.10
CA ARG A 331 -1.14 15.21 10.62
C ARG A 331 -1.57 13.77 10.88
N LEU A 332 -0.61 12.86 11.00
CA LEU A 332 -0.87 11.48 11.44
C LEU A 332 -1.25 11.46 12.92
N ILE A 333 -2.22 10.62 13.27
CA ILE A 333 -2.65 10.35 14.63
C ILE A 333 -2.42 8.87 14.93
N PHE A 334 -1.71 8.59 16.01
CA PHE A 334 -1.36 7.25 16.45
C PHE A 334 -2.26 6.85 17.61
N LEU A 335 -2.96 5.73 17.51
CA LEU A 335 -3.84 5.20 18.54
C LEU A 335 -3.25 3.89 19.09
N THR A 336 -3.08 3.81 20.40
CA THR A 336 -2.65 2.57 21.06
C THR A 336 -3.39 2.36 22.40
N ASP A 337 -3.85 1.17 22.77
CA ASP A 337 -3.87 -0.10 22.02
C ASP A 337 -5.33 -0.53 21.75
N PRO A 338 -5.79 -0.54 20.48
CA PRO A 338 -7.18 -0.85 20.15
C PRO A 338 -7.47 -2.35 19.96
N GLY A 339 -6.49 -3.25 20.14
CA GLY A 339 -6.65 -4.65 19.70
C GLY A 339 -5.91 -5.74 20.48
N ILE A 340 -4.89 -5.44 21.28
CA ILE A 340 -4.08 -6.46 21.98
C ILE A 340 -4.22 -6.36 23.50
N ASN A 341 -3.93 -5.20 24.10
CA ASN A 341 -3.90 -5.06 25.55
C ASN A 341 -5.26 -4.65 26.12
N THR A 342 -5.85 -5.51 26.97
CA THR A 342 -7.19 -5.29 27.56
C THR A 342 -7.26 -4.06 28.47
N ALA A 343 -6.16 -3.76 29.14
CA ALA A 343 -6.00 -2.72 30.12
C ALA A 343 -4.63 -2.06 29.92
N LEU A 344 -4.61 -0.74 29.77
CA LEU A 344 -3.40 0.04 29.55
C LEU A 344 -3.10 0.96 30.73
N THR A 345 -4.14 1.45 31.42
CA THR A 345 -3.99 2.33 32.59
C THR A 345 -4.77 1.83 33.80
N THR A 346 -4.92 0.51 33.92
CA THR A 346 -5.60 -0.13 35.03
C THR A 346 -4.82 -1.33 35.54
N GLY A 347 -4.43 -1.31 36.82
CA GLY A 347 -3.89 -2.49 37.51
C GLY A 347 -2.46 -2.34 38.06
N ASP A 348 -2.04 -1.15 38.50
CA ASP A 348 -0.74 -0.89 39.17
C ASP A 348 0.52 -1.33 38.39
N ASP A 349 0.41 -1.70 37.12
CA ASP A 349 1.51 -2.15 36.27
C ASP A 349 1.96 -1.03 35.30
N LEU A 350 2.63 -0.03 35.87
CA LEU A 350 3.20 1.08 35.11
C LEU A 350 4.26 0.63 34.10
N ALA A 351 4.94 -0.49 34.34
CA ALA A 351 5.98 -1.00 33.44
C ALA A 351 5.39 -1.44 32.10
N THR A 352 4.31 -2.22 32.15
CA THR A 352 3.58 -2.63 30.93
C THR A 352 3.06 -1.41 30.17
N SER A 353 2.45 -0.44 30.84
CA SER A 353 1.96 0.78 30.20
C SER A 353 3.08 1.59 29.57
N ARG A 354 4.24 1.66 30.24
CA ARG A 354 5.43 2.33 29.75
C ARG A 354 5.93 1.69 28.46
N ASP A 355 6.01 0.37 28.38
CA ASP A 355 6.40 -0.33 27.17
C ASP A 355 5.47 -0.02 25.99
N ILE A 356 4.16 0.00 26.23
CA ILE A 356 3.16 0.28 25.19
C ILE A 356 3.28 1.72 24.67
N ILE A 357 3.49 2.68 25.58
CA ILE A 357 3.71 4.09 25.20
C ILE A 357 5.01 4.24 24.41
N LEU A 358 6.10 3.58 24.83
CA LEU A 358 7.37 3.60 24.11
C LEU A 358 7.24 3.02 22.71
N ASN A 359 6.55 1.89 22.55
CA ASN A 359 6.26 1.35 21.22
C ASN A 359 5.53 2.38 20.33
N GLY A 360 4.54 3.09 20.87
CA GLY A 360 3.86 4.16 20.14
C GLY A 360 4.82 5.30 19.74
N ILE A 361 5.70 5.72 20.66
CA ILE A 361 6.71 6.76 20.42
C ILE A 361 7.65 6.34 19.29
N ASP A 362 8.14 5.10 19.30
CA ASP A 362 9.08 4.61 18.29
C ASP A 362 8.46 4.59 16.89
N VAL A 363 7.20 4.15 16.77
CA VAL A 363 6.46 4.22 15.50
C VAL A 363 6.31 5.67 15.04
N ALA A 364 5.86 6.57 15.92
CA ALA A 364 5.66 7.96 15.54
C ALA A 364 6.98 8.63 15.08
N ARG A 365 8.08 8.33 15.76
CA ARG A 365 9.42 8.82 15.39
C ARG A 365 9.89 8.25 14.06
N ALA A 366 9.72 6.95 13.83
CA ALA A 366 10.06 6.31 12.56
C ALA A 366 9.29 6.93 11.38
N LEU A 367 8.06 7.39 11.61
CA LEU A 367 7.22 8.08 10.63
C LEU A 367 7.44 9.61 10.62
N GLY A 368 8.53 10.11 11.20
CA GLY A 368 8.97 11.50 11.08
C GLY A 368 8.50 12.46 12.18
N VAL A 369 7.82 11.98 13.23
CA VAL A 369 7.46 12.81 14.39
C VAL A 369 8.64 12.88 15.35
N ALA A 370 9.50 13.89 15.17
CA ALA A 370 10.77 14.00 15.90
C ALA A 370 10.65 14.07 17.43
N LYS A 371 9.57 14.64 17.97
CA LYS A 371 9.29 14.67 19.42
C LYS A 371 7.80 14.46 19.68
N PRO A 372 7.32 13.20 19.72
CA PRO A 372 5.90 12.90 19.81
C PRO A 372 5.27 13.45 21.09
N LYS A 373 4.07 14.02 20.94
CA LYS A 373 3.20 14.43 22.04
C LYS A 373 2.17 13.34 22.30
N VAL A 374 2.20 12.77 23.49
CA VAL A 374 1.38 11.63 23.88
C VAL A 374 0.32 12.08 24.87
N ALA A 375 -0.94 11.96 24.50
CA ALA A 375 -2.07 12.18 25.39
C ALA A 375 -2.55 10.86 25.98
N ILE A 376 -2.63 10.78 27.31
CA ILE A 376 -3.29 9.67 28.01
C ILE A 376 -4.75 10.04 28.19
N LEU A 377 -5.62 9.32 27.49
CA LEU A 377 -7.04 9.64 27.41
C LEU A 377 -7.79 9.20 28.67
N ASP A 378 -8.71 10.05 29.10
CA ASP A 378 -9.72 9.71 30.11
C ASP A 378 -10.97 10.59 29.92
N ALA A 379 -12.04 10.31 30.65
CA ALA A 379 -13.26 11.10 30.65
C ALA A 379 -13.18 12.35 31.53
N ASN A 380 -12.14 12.50 32.35
CA ASN A 380 -11.97 13.62 33.28
C ASN A 380 -10.50 14.01 33.41
N GLU A 381 -10.21 15.30 33.33
CA GLU A 381 -8.84 15.84 33.40
C GLU A 381 -8.33 15.94 34.85
N LEU A 382 -9.22 15.87 35.84
CA LEU A 382 -8.86 15.97 37.25
C LEU A 382 -8.67 14.57 37.87
N PRO A 383 -7.45 14.22 38.31
CA PRO A 383 -7.17 12.97 38.98
C PRO A 383 -8.08 12.72 40.17
N SER A 384 -8.71 11.55 40.21
CA SER A 384 -9.69 11.19 41.23
C SER A 384 -9.59 9.72 41.59
N LYS A 385 -9.58 9.42 42.89
CA LYS A 385 -9.64 8.03 43.39
C LYS A 385 -10.91 7.28 42.97
N LYS A 386 -11.98 8.00 42.60
CA LYS A 386 -13.22 7.41 42.09
C LYS A 386 -13.10 6.93 40.65
N LEU A 387 -12.09 7.42 39.93
CA LEU A 387 -11.78 7.04 38.56
C LEU A 387 -10.29 6.71 38.45
N PRO A 388 -9.86 5.51 38.91
CA PRO A 388 -8.44 5.18 39.07
C PRO A 388 -7.56 5.37 37.82
N THR A 389 -8.14 5.26 36.62
CA THR A 389 -7.45 5.54 35.35
C THR A 389 -6.87 6.96 35.29
N THR A 390 -7.54 7.95 35.89
CA THR A 390 -7.06 9.34 35.96
C THR A 390 -5.83 9.52 36.86
N MET A 391 -5.76 8.76 37.96
CA MET A 391 -4.60 8.73 38.85
C MET A 391 -3.40 8.10 38.13
N PHE A 392 -3.65 6.98 37.44
CA PHE A 392 -2.63 6.27 36.70
C PHE A 392 -2.08 7.10 35.52
N ALA A 393 -2.95 7.83 34.82
CA ALA A 393 -2.55 8.78 33.78
C ALA A 393 -1.66 9.90 34.35
N GLN A 394 -1.93 10.37 35.56
CA GLN A 394 -1.08 11.35 36.24
C GLN A 394 0.30 10.78 36.57
N GLU A 395 0.37 9.53 37.05
CA GLU A 395 1.63 8.86 37.36
C GLU A 395 2.51 8.68 36.10
N LEU A 396 1.92 8.22 35.00
CA LEU A 396 2.62 8.11 33.71
C LEU A 396 3.09 9.48 33.19
N SER A 397 2.29 10.53 33.39
CA SER A 397 2.66 11.90 32.99
C SER A 397 3.82 12.48 33.79
N ALA A 398 4.03 11.99 35.02
CA ALA A 398 5.14 12.41 35.88
C ALA A 398 6.47 11.69 35.57
N MET A 399 6.44 10.66 34.72
CA MET A 399 7.64 9.93 34.32
C MET A 399 8.49 10.72 33.31
N GLU A 400 9.78 10.39 33.24
CA GLU A 400 10.64 10.85 32.17
C GLU A 400 10.48 9.99 30.91
N TRP A 401 10.30 10.66 29.78
CA TRP A 401 10.08 10.02 28.49
C TRP A 401 11.16 10.43 27.48
N PRO A 402 11.94 9.48 26.94
CA PRO A 402 12.98 9.79 25.98
C PRO A 402 12.36 10.35 24.71
N ASN A 403 12.81 11.55 24.31
CA ASN A 403 12.41 12.21 23.06
C ASN A 403 10.90 12.36 22.83
N ALA A 404 10.09 12.40 23.89
CA ALA A 404 8.66 12.58 23.81
C ALA A 404 8.15 13.50 24.93
N THR A 405 6.87 13.85 24.89
CA THR A 405 6.21 14.54 26.00
C THR A 405 4.88 13.88 26.23
N VAL A 406 4.67 13.37 27.44
CA VAL A 406 3.48 12.62 27.82
C VAL A 406 2.67 13.44 28.81
N TYR A 407 1.37 13.55 28.58
CA TYR A 407 0.49 14.28 29.48
C TYR A 407 -0.92 13.67 29.49
N GLY A 408 -1.50 13.67 30.67
CA GLY A 408 -2.87 13.25 30.92
C GLY A 408 -3.17 13.28 32.42
N PRO A 409 -4.42 12.97 32.79
CA PRO A 409 -5.50 12.57 31.90
C PRO A 409 -6.02 13.73 31.03
N LEU A 410 -6.42 13.43 29.80
CA LEU A 410 -7.06 14.37 28.88
C LEU A 410 -8.30 13.76 28.23
N SER A 411 -9.37 14.52 28.08
CA SER A 411 -10.46 14.13 27.19
C SER A 411 -10.01 14.11 25.73
N TYR A 412 -10.74 13.37 24.90
CA TYR A 412 -10.44 13.22 23.47
C TYR A 412 -10.34 14.57 22.73
N ASP A 413 -11.25 15.50 23.02
CA ASP A 413 -11.25 16.81 22.38
C ASP A 413 -10.08 17.69 22.86
N LEU A 414 -9.76 17.65 24.16
CA LEU A 414 -8.63 18.37 24.73
C LEU A 414 -7.27 17.80 24.29
N ALA A 415 -7.20 16.54 23.88
CA ALA A 415 -5.99 15.97 23.30
C ALA A 415 -5.72 16.49 21.87
N LEU A 416 -6.78 16.68 21.07
CA LEU A 416 -6.65 16.88 19.62
C LEU A 416 -6.92 18.29 19.11
N TYR A 417 -7.73 19.10 19.82
CA TYR A 417 -8.16 20.42 19.34
C TYR A 417 -7.66 21.54 20.25
N GLU A 418 -6.83 22.43 19.70
CA GLU A 418 -6.27 23.58 20.43
C GLU A 418 -7.35 24.53 20.96
N ASP A 419 -8.45 24.70 20.24
CA ASP A 419 -9.56 25.55 20.71
C ASP A 419 -10.27 24.95 21.92
N SER A 420 -10.41 23.62 22.03
CA SER A 420 -10.91 22.98 23.24
C SER A 420 -9.96 23.22 24.42
N ALA A 421 -8.64 23.04 24.20
CA ALA A 421 -7.63 23.29 25.23
C ALA A 421 -7.65 24.75 25.74
N ARG A 422 -7.82 25.72 24.84
CA ARG A 422 -7.94 27.16 25.17
C ARG A 422 -9.18 27.46 26.01
N HIS A 423 -10.35 26.92 25.65
CA HIS A 423 -11.56 27.11 26.44
C HIS A 423 -11.47 26.52 27.85
N LYS A 424 -10.63 25.50 28.03
CA LYS A 424 -10.36 24.85 29.31
C LYS A 424 -9.24 25.53 30.12
N GLY A 425 -8.47 26.44 29.52
CA GLY A 425 -7.36 27.13 30.16
C GLY A 425 -6.09 26.28 30.32
N ILE A 426 -5.86 25.32 29.40
CA ILE A 426 -4.68 24.43 29.41
C ILE A 426 -3.85 24.53 28.12
N GLU A 427 -4.01 25.61 27.36
CA GLU A 427 -3.34 25.84 26.07
C GLU A 427 -1.81 25.93 26.15
N ASP A 428 -1.27 26.29 27.32
CA ASP A 428 0.17 26.33 27.59
C ASP A 428 0.77 24.93 27.76
N ASN A 429 -0.07 23.91 27.95
CA ASN A 429 0.39 22.53 27.99
C ASN A 429 0.87 22.09 26.59
N PRO A 430 2.08 21.52 26.47
CA PRO A 430 2.67 21.19 25.17
C PRO A 430 1.93 20.06 24.41
N VAL A 431 1.14 19.25 25.10
CA VAL A 431 0.39 18.12 24.53
C VAL A 431 -1.07 18.49 24.25
N ALA A 432 -1.71 19.30 25.09
CA ALA A 432 -3.11 19.65 24.93
C ALA A 432 -3.39 20.32 23.56
N GLY A 433 -4.39 19.81 22.85
CA GLY A 433 -4.77 20.19 21.48
C GLY A 433 -3.78 19.76 20.40
N LYS A 434 -2.65 19.18 20.79
CA LYS A 434 -1.47 18.98 19.94
C LYS A 434 -0.96 17.54 19.97
N ALA A 435 -1.74 16.60 20.53
CA ALA A 435 -1.33 15.21 20.63
C ALA A 435 -1.14 14.58 19.24
N ASP A 436 -0.05 13.84 19.11
CA ASP A 436 0.24 12.96 17.99
C ASP A 436 -0.22 11.53 18.33
N ILE A 437 0.02 11.11 19.58
CA ILE A 437 -0.29 9.76 20.06
C ILE A 437 -1.39 9.82 21.12
N LEU A 438 -2.35 8.92 21.01
CA LEU A 438 -3.47 8.74 21.94
C LEU A 438 -3.36 7.38 22.61
N ILE A 439 -3.21 7.39 23.93
CA ILE A 439 -3.23 6.20 24.77
C ILE A 439 -4.62 6.06 25.35
N VAL A 440 -5.33 4.98 25.01
CA VAL A 440 -6.63 4.69 25.63
C VAL A 440 -6.43 3.92 26.93
N PRO A 441 -7.31 4.08 27.93
CA PRO A 441 -7.16 3.39 29.21
C PRO A 441 -7.51 1.89 29.11
N HIS A 442 -8.42 1.55 28.20
CA HIS A 442 -8.97 0.21 28.00
C HIS A 442 -9.16 -0.11 26.53
N ILE A 443 -9.01 -1.39 26.18
CA ILE A 443 -9.18 -1.89 24.80
C ILE A 443 -10.53 -1.52 24.20
N SER A 444 -11.61 -1.52 24.99
CA SER A 444 -12.95 -1.22 24.48
C SER A 444 -13.01 0.20 23.92
N GLY A 445 -12.43 1.18 24.61
CA GLY A 445 -12.38 2.57 24.14
C GLY A 445 -11.56 2.71 22.85
N GLY A 446 -10.39 2.06 22.80
CA GLY A 446 -9.56 2.02 21.59
C GLY A 446 -10.26 1.35 20.42
N ASN A 447 -10.91 0.21 20.64
CA ASN A 447 -11.59 -0.53 19.60
C ASN A 447 -12.79 0.24 19.01
N PHE A 448 -13.54 0.94 19.86
CA PHE A 448 -14.62 1.83 19.40
C PHE A 448 -14.07 2.99 18.57
N LEU A 449 -13.02 3.68 19.04
CA LEU A 449 -12.39 4.78 18.31
C LEU A 449 -11.84 4.31 16.96
N TYR A 450 -11.11 3.20 16.94
CA TYR A 450 -10.57 2.59 15.73
C TYR A 450 -11.68 2.36 14.69
N LYS A 451 -12.76 1.67 15.08
CA LYS A 451 -13.87 1.36 14.17
C LYS A 451 -14.64 2.61 13.73
N ALA A 452 -14.81 3.58 14.63
CA ALA A 452 -15.44 4.84 14.28
C ALA A 452 -14.64 5.58 13.19
N TRP A 453 -13.32 5.66 13.31
CA TRP A 453 -12.50 6.33 12.30
C TRP A 453 -12.36 5.50 11.02
N ALA A 454 -11.99 4.23 11.13
CA ALA A 454 -11.75 3.39 9.96
C ALA A 454 -13.04 3.13 9.16
N MET A 455 -14.15 2.81 9.84
CA MET A 455 -15.39 2.39 9.17
C MET A 455 -16.36 3.55 8.95
N THR A 456 -16.60 4.36 9.98
CA THR A 456 -17.62 5.44 9.89
C THR A 456 -17.07 6.69 9.21
N MET A 457 -15.82 7.05 9.46
CA MET A 457 -15.17 8.20 8.80
C MET A 457 -14.42 7.81 7.53
N SER A 458 -14.30 6.50 7.25
CA SER A 458 -13.51 5.98 6.13
C SER A 458 -12.07 6.53 6.12
N ALA A 459 -11.49 6.72 7.30
CA ALA A 459 -10.13 7.18 7.45
C ALA A 459 -9.16 6.06 7.04
N ASP A 460 -8.19 6.40 6.20
CA ASP A 460 -7.08 5.50 5.88
C ASP A 460 -6.29 5.16 7.15
N VAL A 461 -5.92 3.88 7.28
CA VAL A 461 -5.27 3.36 8.48
C VAL A 461 -4.20 2.31 8.15
N ALA A 462 -3.09 2.38 8.89
CA ALA A 462 -2.07 1.33 8.96
C ALA A 462 -2.02 0.73 10.38
N ASN A 463 -1.73 -0.56 10.50
CA ASN A 463 -1.76 -1.28 11.78
C ASN A 463 -0.44 -2.04 12.03
N ILE A 464 0.42 -1.51 12.88
CA ILE A 464 1.72 -2.13 13.18
C ILE A 464 1.73 -2.67 14.61
N VAL A 465 2.18 -3.90 14.79
CA VAL A 465 2.36 -4.50 16.12
C VAL A 465 3.83 -4.52 16.48
N LEU A 466 4.17 -3.86 17.58
CA LEU A 466 5.53 -3.80 18.14
C LEU A 466 5.63 -4.59 19.44
N GLY A 467 6.85 -4.68 19.98
CA GLY A 467 7.23 -5.51 21.13
C GLY A 467 8.02 -6.77 20.74
N ALA A 468 8.25 -6.99 19.46
CA ALA A 468 9.20 -7.96 18.90
C ALA A 468 10.42 -7.24 18.29
N THR A 469 11.46 -7.98 17.91
CA THR A 469 12.67 -7.42 17.27
C THR A 469 12.45 -6.91 15.86
N VAL A 470 11.35 -7.30 15.22
CA VAL A 470 10.86 -6.79 13.93
C VAL A 470 9.37 -6.46 14.06
N PRO A 471 8.83 -5.54 13.24
CA PRO A 471 7.40 -5.28 13.23
C PRO A 471 6.60 -6.51 12.81
N LEU A 472 5.51 -6.77 13.52
CA LEU A 472 4.57 -7.85 13.23
C LEU A 472 3.37 -7.28 12.47
N ILE A 473 3.02 -7.92 11.37
CA ILE A 473 1.86 -7.58 10.55
C ILE A 473 0.77 -8.61 10.82
N ILE A 474 -0.24 -8.21 11.59
CA ILE A 474 -1.38 -9.04 11.94
C ILE A 474 -2.60 -8.48 11.20
N THR A 475 -2.93 -9.07 10.06
CA THR A 475 -4.10 -8.65 9.27
C THR A 475 -5.39 -9.19 9.87
N SER A 476 -6.43 -8.35 9.92
CA SER A 476 -7.80 -8.81 10.16
C SER A 476 -8.43 -9.25 8.83
N ARG A 477 -9.35 -10.23 8.92
CA ARG A 477 -10.20 -10.61 7.77
C ARG A 477 -11.12 -9.48 7.30
N SER A 478 -11.38 -8.51 8.19
CA SER A 478 -12.21 -7.34 7.88
C SER A 478 -11.44 -6.16 7.30
N ASP A 479 -10.11 -6.19 7.28
CA ASP A 479 -9.32 -5.06 6.79
C ASP A 479 -9.37 -5.01 5.26
N GLY A 480 -9.59 -3.83 4.71
CA GLY A 480 -9.52 -3.61 3.26
C GLY A 480 -8.09 -3.68 2.72
N ASP A 481 -7.94 -3.78 1.42
CA ASP A 481 -6.63 -3.95 0.76
C ASP A 481 -5.70 -2.77 1.02
N MET A 482 -6.26 -1.54 1.02
CA MET A 482 -5.53 -0.32 1.36
C MET A 482 -4.93 -0.40 2.77
N THR A 483 -5.68 -0.86 3.76
CA THR A 483 -5.18 -1.00 5.14
C THR A 483 -4.03 -1.99 5.23
N LYS A 484 -4.12 -3.14 4.54
CA LYS A 484 -3.03 -4.14 4.52
C LYS A 484 -1.78 -3.60 3.84
N PHE A 485 -1.94 -2.89 2.72
CA PHE A 485 -0.84 -2.26 2.00
C PHE A 485 -0.16 -1.14 2.80
N LEU A 486 -0.94 -0.22 3.38
CA LEU A 486 -0.41 0.85 4.24
C LEU A 486 0.28 0.26 5.48
N THR A 487 -0.20 -0.87 5.99
CA THR A 487 0.45 -1.59 7.08
C THR A 487 1.83 -2.13 6.67
N LEU A 488 1.97 -2.69 5.48
CA LEU A 488 3.28 -3.08 4.92
C LEU A 488 4.18 -1.85 4.75
N CYS A 489 3.66 -0.72 4.26
CA CYS A 489 4.43 0.52 4.14
C CYS A 489 4.95 1.03 5.48
N ALA A 490 4.07 1.14 6.49
CA ALA A 490 4.44 1.56 7.85
C ALA A 490 5.46 0.60 8.48
N SER A 491 5.28 -0.70 8.28
CA SER A 491 6.21 -1.72 8.79
C SER A 491 7.57 -1.66 8.09
N ALA A 492 7.60 -1.40 6.78
CA ALA A 492 8.83 -1.22 6.02
C ALA A 492 9.61 -0.01 6.53
N VAL A 493 8.96 1.15 6.64
CA VAL A 493 9.56 2.38 7.18
C VAL A 493 10.09 2.15 8.60
N TYR A 494 9.28 1.55 9.48
CA TYR A 494 9.70 1.25 10.85
C TYR A 494 10.89 0.27 10.89
N SER A 495 10.89 -0.77 10.05
CA SER A 495 12.00 -1.74 10.03
C SER A 495 13.34 -1.10 9.65
N GLY A 496 13.32 0.04 8.95
CA GLY A 496 14.52 0.79 8.59
C GLY A 496 14.89 1.90 9.55
N TYR A 497 14.13 2.08 10.62
CA TYR A 497 14.42 3.07 11.64
C TYR A 497 15.43 2.52 12.65
N GLU A 498 16.60 3.14 12.73
CA GLU A 498 17.56 2.94 13.82
C GLU A 498 17.36 4.01 14.89
N GLU A 499 17.21 3.62 16.17
CA GLU A 499 16.94 4.54 17.30
C GLU A 499 18.01 5.65 17.45
N ASP A 500 19.21 5.46 16.89
CA ASP A 500 20.40 6.33 17.01
C ASP A 500 20.91 6.94 15.69
N GLY A 501 20.02 7.25 14.74
CA GLY A 501 20.32 8.20 13.66
C GLY A 501 21.49 7.81 12.73
N LYS A 502 21.35 6.68 12.05
CA LYS A 502 22.03 6.39 10.79
C LYS A 502 21.04 6.04 9.71
#